data_AF-A0A8T4T979-F1
#
_entry.id   AF-A0A8T4T979-F1
#
_cell.length_a   1.000
_cell.length_b   1.000
_cell.length_c   1.000
_cell.angle_alpha   90.00
_cell.angle_beta   90.00
_cell.angle_gamma   90.00
#
_symmetry.space_group_name_H-M   'P 1'
#
loop_
_entity.id
_entity.type
_entity.pdbx_description
1 polymer ?
#
loop_
_entity_poly.entity_id
_entity_poly.type
_entity_poly.pdbx_seq_one_letter_code
_entity_poly.pdbx_strand_id
1 'polypeptide(L)'
;MEDNKDSKKIEGTYYDIDVNKPEEVEATRGPWVMDPNGYFLIRIDYNNQKLEVAFCNTENKMIKVIKGDHPLPIYYTIDRLKLKYVQDEELDFNLKNDS
;
A
#
# COMPACT_ATOMS: atom_id res chain seq x y z
N MET A 1 34.66 6.91 -25.73
CA MET A 1 33.45 7.73 -25.91
C MET A 1 32.30 6.82 -25.48
N GLU A 2 32.22 6.58 -24.16
CA GLU A 2 31.28 7.25 -23.24
C GLU A 2 29.82 6.95 -23.58
N ASP A 3 29.37 5.76 -23.18
CA ASP A 3 27.96 5.54 -22.86
C ASP A 3 27.78 5.82 -21.37
N ASN A 4 27.61 7.09 -21.03
CA ASN A 4 27.19 7.51 -19.70
C ASN A 4 25.72 7.12 -19.53
N LYS A 5 25.47 5.83 -19.21
CA LYS A 5 24.15 5.34 -18.85
C LYS A 5 23.90 5.75 -17.41
N ASP A 6 23.26 6.89 -17.23
CA ASP A 6 22.66 7.27 -15.96
C ASP A 6 21.86 6.08 -15.42
N SER A 7 22.42 5.37 -14.45
CA SER A 7 21.71 4.30 -13.75
C SER A 7 20.58 4.99 -12.99
N LYS A 8 19.34 4.85 -13.46
CA LYS A 8 18.20 5.43 -12.74
C LYS A 8 18.08 4.67 -11.42
N LYS A 9 18.19 5.40 -10.33
CA LYS A 9 17.98 4.92 -8.96
C LYS A 9 16.94 5.83 -8.32
N ILE A 10 16.08 5.26 -7.51
CA ILE A 10 15.25 6.05 -6.59
C ILE A 10 15.96 6.00 -5.24
N GLU A 11 16.40 7.15 -4.74
CA GLU A 11 16.97 7.26 -3.40
C GLU A 11 15.89 6.91 -2.38
N GLY A 12 16.11 5.84 -1.61
CA GLY A 12 15.24 5.48 -0.51
C GLY A 12 15.80 5.96 0.81
N THR A 13 14.94 6.11 1.81
CA THR A 13 15.35 6.53 3.16
C THR A 13 16.31 5.54 3.83
N TYR A 14 16.20 4.25 3.50
CA TYR A 14 17.03 3.18 4.07
C TYR A 14 17.87 2.46 3.03
N TYR A 15 17.35 2.30 1.80
CA TYR A 15 18.00 1.59 0.70
C TYR A 15 17.65 2.26 -0.62
N ASP A 16 18.63 2.41 -1.51
CA ASP A 16 18.38 2.81 -2.90
C ASP A 16 17.62 1.72 -3.64
N ILE A 17 16.64 2.11 -4.43
CA ILE A 17 15.88 1.22 -5.28
C ILE A 17 16.48 1.27 -6.67
N ASP A 18 17.02 0.13 -7.11
CA ASP A 18 17.42 -0.08 -8.50
C ASP A 18 16.18 -0.19 -9.37
N VAL A 19 16.01 0.76 -10.29
CA VAL A 19 14.90 0.79 -11.25
C VAL A 19 15.38 0.53 -12.68
N ASN A 20 16.57 -0.05 -12.85
CA ASN A 20 17.07 -0.38 -14.17
C ASN A 20 16.35 -1.63 -14.71
N LYS A 21 15.49 -1.40 -15.72
CA LYS A 21 14.76 -2.43 -16.47
C LYS A 21 13.89 -3.35 -15.58
N PRO A 22 12.88 -2.80 -14.87
CA PRO A 22 11.89 -3.66 -14.24
C PRO A 22 11.21 -4.52 -15.31
N GLU A 23 10.84 -5.74 -14.94
CA GLU A 23 9.88 -6.49 -15.74
C GLU A 23 8.51 -5.82 -15.59
N GLU A 24 7.96 -5.35 -16.71
CA GLU A 24 6.63 -4.77 -16.74
C GLU A 24 5.62 -5.85 -17.13
N VAL A 25 4.69 -6.15 -16.22
CA VAL A 25 3.64 -7.15 -16.45
C VAL A 25 2.30 -6.43 -16.51
N GLU A 26 1.59 -6.58 -17.63
CA GLU A 26 0.23 -6.06 -17.76
C GLU A 26 -0.74 -6.88 -16.90
N ALA A 27 -1.47 -6.21 -16.02
CA ALA A 27 -2.40 -6.87 -15.12
C ALA A 27 -3.62 -7.40 -15.88
N THR A 28 -3.78 -8.72 -15.94
CA THR A 28 -5.01 -9.35 -16.44
C THR A 28 -5.95 -9.72 -15.30
N ARG A 29 -7.26 -9.70 -15.56
CA ARG A 29 -8.26 -10.16 -14.59
C ARG A 29 -8.17 -11.68 -14.42
N GLY A 30 -7.55 -12.12 -13.34
CA GLY A 30 -7.56 -13.53 -12.90
C GLY A 30 -8.82 -13.90 -12.11
N PRO A 31 -8.97 -15.18 -11.72
CA PRO A 31 -9.98 -15.58 -10.75
C PRO A 31 -9.69 -14.83 -9.44
N TRP A 32 -10.61 -13.97 -9.02
CA TRP A 32 -10.46 -13.24 -7.77
C TRP A 32 -10.72 -14.18 -6.59
N VAL A 33 -9.73 -14.33 -5.72
CA VAL A 33 -9.86 -15.01 -4.44
C VAL A 33 -9.55 -13.97 -3.37
N MET A 34 -10.55 -13.66 -2.54
CA MET A 34 -10.39 -12.75 -1.42
C MET A 34 -9.46 -13.36 -0.38
N ASP A 35 -8.52 -12.55 0.13
CA ASP A 35 -7.74 -12.97 1.29
C ASP A 35 -8.68 -13.13 2.50
N PRO A 36 -8.52 -14.19 3.32
CA PRO A 36 -9.38 -14.44 4.47
C PRO A 36 -9.45 -13.29 5.48
N ASN A 37 -8.47 -12.39 5.49
CA ASN A 37 -8.42 -11.23 6.38
C ASN A 37 -8.89 -9.93 5.70
N GLY A 38 -9.38 -10.00 4.46
CA GLY A 38 -9.75 -8.83 3.67
C GLY A 38 -8.65 -8.34 2.73
N TYR A 39 -8.88 -7.26 2.01
CA TYR A 39 -8.01 -6.81 0.92
C TYR A 39 -7.80 -5.30 0.92
N PHE A 40 -6.78 -4.84 0.21
CA PHE A 40 -6.50 -3.42 0.04
C PHE A 40 -6.96 -2.91 -1.33
N LEU A 41 -7.56 -1.72 -1.36
CA LEU A 41 -7.79 -0.95 -2.57
C LEU A 41 -6.78 0.19 -2.61
N ILE A 42 -6.10 0.35 -3.74
CA ILE A 42 -5.09 1.39 -3.93
C ILE A 42 -5.59 2.36 -5.00
N ARG A 43 -5.49 3.66 -4.72
CA ARG A 43 -5.91 4.74 -5.60
C ARG A 43 -4.91 5.90 -5.52
N ILE A 44 -4.70 6.59 -6.64
CA ILE A 44 -4.11 7.92 -6.64
C ILE A 44 -5.25 8.94 -6.66
N ASP A 45 -5.35 9.78 -5.62
CA ASP A 45 -6.21 10.95 -5.63
C ASP A 45 -5.47 12.10 -6.33
N TYR A 46 -5.76 12.29 -7.62
CA TYR A 46 -5.11 13.32 -8.43
C TYR A 46 -5.45 14.75 -8.01
N ASN A 47 -6.60 14.98 -7.34
CA ASN A 47 -6.98 16.32 -6.91
C ASN A 47 -6.10 16.80 -5.75
N ASN A 48 -5.81 15.89 -4.82
CA ASN A 48 -5.00 16.19 -3.64
C ASN A 48 -3.54 15.70 -3.77
N GLN A 49 -3.20 15.07 -4.90
CA GLN A 49 -1.91 14.45 -5.17
C GLN A 49 -1.48 13.45 -4.08
N LYS A 50 -2.44 12.68 -3.53
CA LYS A 50 -2.19 11.69 -2.48
C LYS A 50 -2.31 10.27 -3.01
N LEU A 51 -1.46 9.38 -2.49
CA LEU A 51 -1.69 7.95 -2.55
C LEU A 51 -2.67 7.57 -1.44
N GLU A 52 -3.72 6.85 -1.80
CA GLU A 52 -4.74 6.36 -0.87
C GLU A 52 -4.75 4.83 -0.89
N VAL A 53 -4.73 4.24 0.30
CA VAL A 53 -4.86 2.80 0.50
C VAL A 53 -5.99 2.55 1.46
N ALA A 54 -7.02 1.87 1.00
CA ALA A 54 -8.18 1.51 1.80
C ALA A 54 -8.14 0.02 2.15
N PHE A 55 -8.40 -0.32 3.41
CA PHE A 55 -8.57 -1.70 3.86
C PHE A 55 -10.06 -2.07 3.83
N CYS A 56 -10.38 -3.17 3.17
CA CYS A 56 -11.71 -3.75 3.06
C CYS A 56 -11.76 -5.07 3.82
N ASN A 57 -12.76 -5.28 4.66
CA ASN A 57 -12.96 -6.57 5.33
C ASN A 57 -13.57 -7.63 4.40
N THR A 58 -13.82 -8.82 4.95
CA THR A 58 -14.42 -9.97 4.24
C THR A 58 -15.85 -9.73 3.75
N GLU A 59 -16.55 -8.75 4.34
CA GLU A 59 -17.87 -8.30 3.89
C GLU A 59 -17.80 -7.24 2.77
N ASN A 60 -16.60 -6.95 2.23
CA ASN A 60 -16.33 -5.88 1.27
C ASN A 60 -16.67 -4.47 1.80
N LYS A 61 -16.64 -4.27 3.12
CA LYS A 61 -16.81 -2.95 3.73
C LYS A 61 -15.45 -2.30 3.92
N MET A 62 -15.34 -1.05 3.51
CA MET A 62 -14.14 -0.24 3.72
C MET A 62 -14.05 0.16 5.20
N ILE A 63 -13.03 -0.29 5.91
CA ILE A 63 -12.88 -0.08 7.35
C ILE A 63 -11.93 1.08 7.67
N LYS A 64 -10.88 1.26 6.87
CA LYS A 64 -9.89 2.32 7.06
C LYS A 64 -9.40 2.84 5.72
N VAL A 65 -9.15 4.14 5.65
CA VAL A 65 -8.45 4.79 4.51
C VAL A 65 -7.20 5.46 5.05
N ILE A 66 -6.05 5.06 4.52
CA ILE A 66 -4.74 5.65 4.83
C ILE A 66 -4.33 6.49 3.63
N LYS A 67 -3.98 7.75 3.87
CA LYS A 67 -3.54 8.68 2.82
C LYS A 67 -2.13 9.15 3.12
N GLY A 68 -1.32 9.33 2.08
CA GLY A 68 0.03 9.85 2.21
C GLY A 68 0.62 10.29 0.89
N ASP A 69 1.68 11.10 0.96
CA ASP A 69 2.43 11.55 -0.20
C ASP A 69 3.39 10.49 -0.73
N HIS A 70 3.89 9.64 0.18
CA HIS A 70 4.91 8.65 -0.12
C HIS A 70 4.44 7.25 0.31
N PRO A 71 4.81 6.19 -0.43
CA PRO A 71 4.43 4.82 -0.10
C PRO A 71 4.94 4.34 1.27
N LEU A 72 6.11 4.81 1.70
CA LEU A 72 6.76 4.33 2.92
C LEU A 72 5.98 4.70 4.20
N PRO A 73 5.54 5.96 4.40
CA PRO A 73 4.60 6.31 5.48
C PRO A 73 3.30 5.50 5.46
N ILE A 74 2.77 5.17 4.28
CA ILE A 74 1.55 4.35 4.16
C ILE A 74 1.83 2.94 4.66
N TYR A 75 2.92 2.32 4.19
CA TYR A 75 3.32 0.98 4.63
C TYR A 75 3.52 0.91 6.16
N TYR A 76 4.26 1.85 6.74
CA TYR A 76 4.46 1.90 8.19
C TYR A 76 3.15 2.11 8.94
N THR A 77 2.21 2.89 8.39
CA THR A 77 0.89 3.08 8.99
C THR A 77 0.07 1.79 8.94
N ILE A 78 0.10 1.04 7.82
CA ILE A 78 -0.56 -0.26 7.69
C ILE A 78 -0.01 -1.25 8.73
N ASP A 79 1.32 -1.34 8.90
CA ASP A 79 1.92 -2.26 9.86
C ASP A 79 1.67 -1.83 11.32
N ARG A 80 1.75 -0.53 11.63
CA ARG A 80 1.43 0.01 12.96
C ARG A 80 -0.01 -0.31 13.36
N LEU A 81 -0.95 -0.18 12.42
CA LEU A 81 -2.36 -0.48 12.63
C LEU A 81 -2.69 -1.98 12.56
N LYS A 82 -1.71 -2.84 12.28
CA LYS A 82 -1.88 -4.31 12.19
C LYS A 82 -3.01 -4.74 11.25
N LEU A 83 -3.28 -3.99 10.18
CA LEU A 83 -4.40 -4.25 9.26
C LEU A 83 -4.30 -5.58 8.49
N LYS A 84 -3.11 -6.20 8.48
CA LYS A 84 -2.88 -7.54 7.90
C LYS A 84 -3.25 -8.71 8.83
N TYR A 85 -3.60 -8.45 10.08
CA TYR A 85 -3.81 -9.48 11.12
C TYR A 85 -5.23 -9.47 11.71
N VAL A 86 -6.11 -8.63 11.19
CA VAL A 86 -7.41 -8.43 11.80
C VAL A 86 -8.30 -9.65 11.53
N GLN A 87 -8.60 -10.38 12.60
CA GLN A 87 -9.89 -11.05 12.76
C GLN A 87 -10.88 -10.01 13.29
N ASP A 88 -12.13 -10.02 12.80
CA ASP A 88 -13.12 -8.93 12.93
C ASP A 88 -13.30 -8.36 14.36
N GLU A 89 -12.92 -9.08 15.42
CA GLU A 89 -13.04 -8.65 16.82
C GLU A 89 -11.93 -7.69 17.32
N GLU A 90 -10.73 -7.64 16.72
CA GLU A 90 -9.62 -6.83 17.26
C GLU A 90 -9.63 -5.35 16.82
N LEU A 91 -10.33 -5.00 15.73
CA LEU A 91 -10.38 -3.60 15.25
C LEU A 91 -11.13 -2.67 16.19
N ASP A 92 -12.15 -3.17 16.88
CA ASP A 92 -12.96 -2.39 17.82
C ASP A 92 -12.17 -1.98 19.07
N PHE A 93 -11.12 -2.72 19.43
CA PHE A 93 -10.30 -2.42 20.59
C PHE A 93 -9.28 -1.31 20.31
N ASN A 94 -8.63 -1.34 19.15
CA ASN A 94 -7.63 -0.34 18.78
C ASN A 94 -8.22 1.04 18.45
N LEU A 95 -9.49 1.11 18.03
CA LEU A 95 -10.19 2.38 17.84
C LEU A 95 -10.52 3.11 19.15
N LYS A 96 -10.66 2.39 20.27
CA LYS A 96 -10.99 2.96 21.58
C LYS A 96 -9.80 3.53 22.34
N ASN A 97 -8.57 3.13 21.97
CA ASN A 97 -7.35 3.50 22.69
C ASN A 97 -6.54 4.62 22.01
N ASP A 98 -6.92 5.03 20.80
CA ASP A 98 -6.31 6.14 20.04
C ASP A 98 -7.15 7.44 20.06
N SER A 99 -8.11 7.57 20.99
CA SER A 99 -8.96 8.77 21.18
C SER A 99 -8.58 9.59 22.40
#